data_AF-A0A359KJY0-F1
#
_entry.id   AF-A0A359KJY0-F1
#
_cell.length_a   1.000
_cell.length_b   1.000
_cell.length_c   1.000
_cell.angle_alpha   90.00
_cell.angle_beta   90.00
_cell.angle_gamma   90.00
#
_symmetry.space_group_name_H-M   'P 1'
#
loop_
_entity.id
_entity.type
_entity.pdbx_description
1 polymer ?
#
loop_
_entity_poly.entity_id
_entity_poly.type
_entity_poly.pdbx_seq_one_letter_code
_entity_poly.pdbx_strand_id
1 'polypeptide(L)'
;MHLRAIILSSFGALTDDAYRPENPANEVRVAAAGPAASGILAIVLGACSWIVPGSTFAGEAFRTLALINTSLAILTLLPAYPLDGGRILRAFLWYVSGDLILATRAVGLYGRAIGFGIVLAGLLMLALNGTWSVAAVWLLFAYWSISQAAREGFTRTLIREGGRQVTADEAGLTASRRIAADRTIDAALDEILQSTTSGPLLVQRDGDVIGLVSLAEIQRIPRATWDVVTVGEIASSLDDIPRVGQDTSLVDILDLVDASTGHVALLVVGGRIVGAVTRQLIYERIREHLRAPRDDHMRRNSR
;
A
#
# COMPACT_ATOMS: atom_id res chain seq x y z
N MET A 1 -9.74 -9.30 17.02
CA MET A 1 -9.81 -8.06 16.21
C MET A 1 -9.35 -6.91 17.10
N HIS A 2 -8.08 -6.51 17.01
CA HIS A 2 -7.55 -5.39 17.81
C HIS A 2 -7.45 -4.16 16.91
N LEU A 3 -8.46 -3.28 16.97
CA LEU A 3 -8.41 -1.96 16.35
C LEU A 3 -7.65 -1.04 17.32
N ARG A 4 -6.46 -0.56 16.93
CA ARG A 4 -5.65 0.34 17.77
C ARG A 4 -6.08 1.81 17.65
N ALA A 5 -6.60 2.22 16.49
CA ALA A 5 -7.10 3.57 16.27
C ALA A 5 -8.15 3.61 15.14
N ILE A 6 -9.08 4.56 15.23
CA ILE A 6 -9.99 4.96 14.14
C ILE A 6 -9.58 6.39 13.76
N ILE A 7 -8.97 6.55 12.59
CA ILE A 7 -8.58 7.87 12.08
C ILE A 7 -9.73 8.41 11.25
N LEU A 8 -10.45 9.40 11.78
CA LEU A 8 -11.49 10.09 11.03
C LEU A 8 -10.82 11.13 10.11
N SER A 9 -10.87 10.90 8.80
CA SER A 9 -10.43 11.84 7.78
C SER A 9 -11.63 12.49 7.10
N SER A 10 -11.40 13.59 6.36
CA SER A 10 -12.42 14.23 5.51
C SER A 10 -13.00 13.30 4.43
N PHE A 11 -12.36 12.15 4.18
CA PHE A 11 -12.77 11.13 3.21
C PHE A 11 -13.29 9.84 3.87
N GLY A 12 -13.44 9.80 5.20
CA GLY A 12 -13.98 8.66 5.95
C GLY A 12 -13.04 8.15 7.07
N ALA A 13 -13.46 7.08 7.72
CA ALA A 13 -12.70 6.42 8.78
C ALA A 13 -11.67 5.45 8.18
N LEU A 14 -10.38 5.75 8.34
CA LEU A 14 -9.29 4.82 8.06
C LEU A 14 -9.07 3.98 9.31
N THR A 15 -9.17 2.66 9.17
CA THR A 15 -8.76 1.73 10.22
C THR A 15 -7.30 1.39 10.01
N ASP A 16 -6.56 1.31 11.12
CA ASP A 16 -5.14 0.96 11.13
C ASP A 16 -4.89 -0.31 10.29
N ASP A 17 -3.83 -0.30 9.48
CA ASP A 17 -3.52 -1.16 8.32
C ASP A 17 -3.42 -2.69 8.59
N ALA A 18 -3.90 -3.17 9.74
CA ALA A 18 -3.73 -4.51 10.26
C ALA A 18 -4.73 -5.56 9.73
N TYR A 19 -5.71 -5.21 8.89
CA TYR A 19 -6.70 -6.19 8.42
C TYR A 19 -6.13 -7.08 7.29
N ARG A 20 -5.83 -8.32 7.63
CA ARG A 20 -5.43 -9.38 6.71
C ARG A 20 -6.65 -10.25 6.37
N PRO A 21 -7.17 -10.24 5.13
CA PRO A 21 -8.21 -11.18 4.74
C PRO A 21 -7.61 -12.59 4.61
N GLU A 22 -7.90 -13.47 5.56
CA GLU A 22 -7.45 -14.87 5.53
C GLU A 22 -8.22 -15.70 4.49
N ASN A 23 -9.47 -15.34 4.22
CA ASN A 23 -10.31 -15.98 3.23
C ASN A 23 -11.29 -14.96 2.59
N PRO A 24 -11.86 -15.28 1.41
CA PRO A 24 -12.81 -14.39 0.73
C PRO A 24 -14.03 -14.05 1.59
N ALA A 25 -14.53 -15.02 2.38
CA ALA A 25 -15.71 -14.83 3.20
C ALA A 25 -15.52 -13.77 4.28
N ASN A 26 -14.36 -13.75 4.94
CA ASN A 26 -14.02 -12.75 5.94
C ASN A 26 -13.91 -11.37 5.30
N GLU A 27 -13.34 -11.26 4.09
CA GLU A 27 -13.32 -10.01 3.35
C GLU A 27 -14.73 -9.47 3.07
N VAL A 28 -15.64 -10.31 2.59
CA VAL A 28 -17.05 -9.91 2.36
C VAL A 28 -17.71 -9.45 3.66
N ARG A 29 -17.52 -10.17 4.77
CA ARG A 29 -18.12 -9.82 6.07
C ARG A 29 -17.68 -8.45 6.56
N VAL A 30 -16.38 -8.16 6.44
CA VAL A 30 -15.84 -6.87 6.87
C VAL A 30 -16.28 -5.75 5.93
N ALA A 31 -16.24 -5.97 4.62
CA ALA A 31 -16.69 -4.98 3.64
C ALA A 31 -18.20 -4.71 3.73
N ALA A 32 -19.02 -5.72 4.02
CA ALA A 32 -20.47 -5.58 4.14
C ALA A 32 -20.92 -4.89 5.43
N ALA A 33 -20.05 -4.78 6.46
CA ALA A 33 -20.42 -4.22 7.76
C ALA A 33 -20.88 -2.76 7.66
N GLY A 34 -20.18 -1.92 6.88
CA GLY A 34 -20.55 -0.53 6.65
C GLY A 34 -21.90 -0.37 5.94
N PRO A 35 -22.05 -0.94 4.72
CA PRO A 35 -23.32 -0.90 4.00
C PRO A 35 -24.50 -1.49 4.77
N ALA A 36 -24.27 -2.57 5.53
CA ALA A 36 -25.30 -3.18 6.37
C ALA A 36 -25.73 -2.25 7.50
N ALA A 37 -24.80 -1.60 8.19
CA ALA A 37 -25.12 -0.63 9.24
C ALA A 37 -25.92 0.56 8.69
N SER A 38 -25.50 1.14 7.55
CA SER A 38 -26.25 2.20 6.88
C SER A 38 -27.63 1.72 6.41
N GLY A 39 -27.74 0.52 5.85
CA GLY A 39 -29.02 -0.08 5.43
C GLY A 39 -29.98 -0.30 6.60
N ILE A 40 -29.50 -0.83 7.72
CA ILE A 40 -30.30 -1.01 8.95
C ILE A 40 -30.77 0.35 9.46
N LEU A 41 -29.88 1.34 9.53
CA LEU A 41 -30.24 2.67 10.00
C LEU A 41 -31.26 3.34 9.08
N ALA A 42 -31.13 3.16 7.75
CA ALA A 42 -32.11 3.62 6.78
C ALA A 42 -33.50 3.01 7.01
N ILE A 43 -33.57 1.70 7.27
CA ILE A 43 -34.83 1.00 7.54
C ILE A 43 -35.46 1.49 8.85
N VAL A 44 -34.67 1.61 9.92
CA VAL A 44 -35.17 2.04 11.24
C VAL A 44 -35.66 3.48 11.20
N LEU A 45 -34.85 4.41 10.68
CA LEU A 45 -35.24 5.81 10.57
C LEU A 45 -36.38 6.01 9.57
N GLY A 46 -36.38 5.21 8.49
CA GLY A 46 -37.50 5.09 7.58
C GLY A 46 -38.77 4.74 8.35
N ALA A 47 -38.81 3.65 9.10
CA ALA A 47 -39.97 3.26 9.91
C ALA A 47 -40.41 4.36 10.90
N CYS A 48 -39.46 5.03 11.58
CA CYS A 48 -39.76 6.15 12.47
C CYS A 48 -40.44 7.32 11.74
N SER A 49 -40.04 7.61 10.49
CA SER A 49 -40.67 8.67 9.69
C SER A 49 -42.12 8.39 9.31
N TRP A 50 -42.58 7.13 9.38
CA TRP A 50 -43.99 6.76 9.14
C TRP A 50 -44.85 6.91 10.39
N ILE A 51 -44.24 6.82 11.57
CA ILE A 51 -44.93 6.94 12.87
C ILE A 51 -45.04 8.42 13.26
N VAL A 52 -43.99 9.20 13.00
CA VAL A 52 -43.93 10.62 13.36
C VAL A 52 -44.45 11.48 12.20
N PRO A 53 -45.39 12.43 12.43
CA PRO A 53 -45.89 13.29 11.36
C PRO A 53 -44.77 14.07 10.69
N GLY A 54 -44.71 14.02 9.36
CA GLY A 54 -43.69 14.72 8.56
C GLY A 54 -43.76 16.25 8.64
N SER A 55 -44.86 16.81 9.18
CA SER A 55 -44.97 18.24 9.49
C SER A 55 -44.13 18.66 10.70
N THR A 56 -43.65 17.70 11.49
CA THR A 56 -42.75 17.97 12.61
C THR A 56 -41.31 17.95 12.15
N PHE A 57 -40.46 18.74 12.81
CA PHE A 57 -39.01 18.72 12.58
C PHE A 57 -38.42 17.30 12.71
N ALA A 58 -38.88 16.52 13.69
CA ALA A 58 -38.42 15.15 13.90
C ALA A 58 -38.79 14.21 12.75
N GLY A 59 -40.02 14.30 12.21
CA GLY A 59 -40.46 13.50 11.07
C GLY A 59 -39.63 13.76 9.82
N GLU A 60 -39.36 15.04 9.51
CA GLU A 60 -38.53 15.41 8.36
C GLU A 60 -37.06 15.03 8.56
N ALA A 61 -36.53 15.14 9.78
CA ALA A 61 -35.19 14.69 10.11
C ALA A 61 -35.04 13.18 9.90
N PHE A 62 -35.99 12.36 10.36
CA PHE A 62 -35.97 10.91 10.14
C PHE A 62 -36.02 10.55 8.66
N ARG A 63 -36.89 11.22 7.89
CA ARG A 63 -37.00 11.01 6.44
C ARG A 63 -35.69 11.35 5.72
N THR A 64 -35.10 12.49 6.06
CA THR A 64 -33.84 12.96 5.47
C THR A 64 -32.68 12.03 5.82
N LEU A 65 -32.55 11.63 7.09
CA LEU A 65 -31.50 10.72 7.52
C LEU A 65 -31.67 9.32 6.94
N ALA A 66 -32.90 8.83 6.76
CA ALA A 66 -33.17 7.58 6.08
C ALA A 66 -32.71 7.62 4.61
N LEU A 67 -32.98 8.74 3.91
CA LEU A 67 -32.53 8.93 2.53
C LEU A 67 -31.00 9.01 2.43
N ILE A 68 -30.34 9.72 3.34
CA ILE A 68 -28.88 9.80 3.40
C ILE A 68 -28.28 8.40 3.62
N ASN A 69 -28.78 7.66 4.61
CA ASN A 69 -28.28 6.32 4.91
C ASN A 69 -28.54 5.32 3.78
N THR A 70 -29.69 5.42 3.10
CA THR A 70 -29.98 4.63 1.90
C THR A 70 -28.97 4.94 0.79
N SER A 71 -28.70 6.23 0.56
CA SER A 71 -27.72 6.67 -0.45
C SER A 71 -26.32 6.18 -0.10
N LEU A 72 -25.91 6.27 1.17
CA LEU A 72 -24.62 5.74 1.65
C LEU A 72 -24.51 4.22 1.45
N ALA A 73 -25.54 3.45 1.79
CA ALA A 73 -25.56 2.01 1.58
C ALA A 73 -25.43 1.62 0.11
N ILE A 74 -26.15 2.32 -0.79
CA ILE A 74 -26.09 2.07 -2.23
C ILE A 74 -24.71 2.44 -2.78
N LEU A 75 -24.20 3.63 -2.46
CA LEU A 75 -22.91 4.10 -2.95
C LEU A 75 -21.77 3.20 -2.45
N THR A 76 -21.79 2.79 -1.19
CA THR A 76 -20.76 1.90 -0.62
C THR A 76 -20.80 0.49 -1.22
N LEU A 77 -21.95 0.01 -1.70
CA LEU A 77 -22.08 -1.28 -2.40
C LEU A 77 -21.69 -1.22 -3.87
N LEU A 78 -21.45 -0.04 -4.45
CA LEU A 78 -21.05 0.04 -5.85
C LEU A 78 -19.75 -0.76 -6.08
N PRO A 79 -19.69 -1.60 -7.13
CA PRO A 79 -18.56 -2.47 -7.43
C PRO A 79 -17.36 -1.68 -8.00
N ALA A 80 -16.85 -0.70 -7.27
CA ALA A 80 -15.73 0.15 -7.68
C ALA A 80 -14.77 0.36 -6.51
N TYR A 81 -13.47 0.35 -6.78
CA TYR A 81 -12.46 0.72 -5.79
C TYR A 81 -12.46 2.26 -5.62
N PRO A 82 -12.41 2.83 -4.40
CA PRO A 82 -12.08 2.23 -3.09
C PRO A 82 -13.29 1.85 -2.23
N LEU A 83 -14.49 1.74 -2.81
CA LEU A 83 -15.72 1.46 -2.08
C LEU A 83 -15.75 0.01 -1.60
N ASP A 84 -16.53 -0.26 -0.54
CA ASP A 84 -16.65 -1.61 0.04
C ASP A 84 -17.19 -2.64 -0.97
N GLY A 85 -18.06 -2.23 -1.89
CA GLY A 85 -18.55 -3.04 -3.00
C GLY A 85 -17.43 -3.52 -3.93
N GLY A 86 -16.36 -2.73 -4.10
CA GLY A 86 -15.14 -3.15 -4.79
C GLY A 86 -14.43 -4.29 -4.06
N ARG A 87 -14.40 -4.28 -2.71
CA ARG A 87 -13.85 -5.37 -1.88
C ARG A 87 -14.72 -6.62 -1.93
N ILE A 88 -16.04 -6.47 -1.95
CA ILE A 88 -16.98 -7.58 -2.13
C ILE A 88 -16.77 -8.23 -3.50
N LEU A 89 -16.69 -7.43 -4.57
CA LEU A 89 -16.39 -7.93 -5.91
C LEU A 89 -15.01 -8.61 -5.94
N ARG A 90 -14.01 -8.03 -5.29
CA ARG A 90 -12.66 -8.62 -5.18
C ARG A 90 -12.69 -9.99 -4.52
N ALA A 91 -13.40 -10.11 -3.40
CA ALA A 91 -13.54 -11.37 -2.69
C ALA A 91 -14.26 -12.43 -3.54
N PHE A 92 -15.30 -12.03 -4.28
CA PHE A 92 -15.97 -12.94 -5.22
C PHE A 92 -15.03 -13.40 -6.33
N LEU A 93 -14.32 -12.48 -6.98
CA LEU A 93 -13.34 -12.81 -8.02
C LEU A 93 -12.20 -13.67 -7.47
N TRP A 94 -11.75 -13.42 -6.25
CA TRP A 94 -10.72 -14.22 -5.58
C TRP A 94 -11.22 -15.64 -5.27
N TYR A 95 -12.46 -15.78 -4.82
CA TYR A 95 -13.08 -17.09 -4.59
C TYR A 95 -13.14 -17.91 -5.89
N VAL A 96 -13.45 -17.26 -7.02
CA VAL A 96 -13.53 -17.92 -8.33
C VAL A 96 -12.15 -18.20 -8.92
N SER A 97 -11.22 -17.24 -8.87
CA SER A 97 -9.90 -17.35 -9.51
C SER A 97 -8.87 -18.12 -8.68
N GLY A 98 -9.07 -18.21 -7.36
CA GLY A 98 -8.05 -18.69 -6.41
C GLY A 98 -6.89 -17.70 -6.18
N ASP A 99 -6.86 -16.57 -6.90
CA ASP A 99 -5.76 -15.61 -6.86
C ASP A 99 -6.22 -14.20 -6.54
N LEU A 100 -5.81 -13.74 -5.35
CA LEU A 100 -6.12 -12.41 -4.82
C LEU A 100 -5.51 -11.28 -5.67
N ILE A 101 -4.34 -11.49 -6.27
CA ILE A 101 -3.66 -10.45 -7.06
C ILE A 101 -4.43 -10.24 -8.36
N LEU A 102 -4.79 -11.32 -9.06
CA LEU A 102 -5.62 -11.25 -10.27
C LEU A 102 -6.99 -10.64 -9.97
N ALA A 103 -7.64 -11.03 -8.87
CA ALA A 103 -8.90 -10.45 -8.44
C ALA A 103 -8.78 -8.94 -8.19
N THR A 104 -7.71 -8.50 -7.51
CA THR A 104 -7.43 -7.09 -7.27
C THR A 104 -7.25 -6.33 -8.59
N ARG A 105 -6.49 -6.88 -9.56
CA ARG A 105 -6.33 -6.28 -10.90
C ARG A 105 -7.65 -6.17 -11.65
N ALA A 106 -8.47 -7.21 -11.62
CA ALA A 106 -9.76 -7.25 -12.29
C ALA A 106 -10.72 -6.19 -11.75
N VAL A 107 -10.78 -6.02 -10.41
CA VAL A 107 -11.57 -4.93 -9.79
C VAL A 107 -11.05 -3.55 -10.22
N GLY A 108 -9.73 -3.36 -10.29
CA GLY A 108 -9.14 -2.11 -10.78
C GLY A 108 -9.51 -1.80 -12.23
N LEU A 109 -9.54 -2.81 -13.10
CA LEU A 109 -9.97 -2.66 -14.49
C LEU A 109 -11.46 -2.32 -14.60
N TYR A 110 -12.29 -3.02 -13.83
CA TYR A 110 -13.72 -2.79 -13.80
C TYR A 110 -14.07 -1.39 -13.27
N GLY A 111 -13.38 -0.92 -12.23
CA GLY A 111 -13.50 0.46 -11.73
C GLY A 111 -13.12 1.52 -12.77
N ARG A 112 -12.09 1.25 -13.60
CA ARG A 112 -11.73 2.14 -14.73
C ARG A 112 -12.81 2.18 -15.82
N ALA A 113 -13.45 1.04 -16.10
CA ALA A 113 -14.55 0.98 -17.07
C ALA A 113 -15.77 1.76 -16.60
N ILE A 114 -16.17 1.60 -15.32
CA ILE A 114 -17.23 2.41 -14.71
C ILE A 114 -16.85 3.89 -14.74
N GLY A 115 -15.63 4.22 -14.34
CA GLY A 115 -15.14 5.60 -14.34
C GLY A 115 -15.18 6.26 -15.71
N PHE A 116 -14.81 5.51 -16.75
CA PHE A 116 -14.96 5.96 -18.13
C PHE A 116 -16.43 6.25 -18.49
N GLY A 117 -17.35 5.37 -18.09
CA GLY A 117 -18.79 5.58 -18.26
C GLY A 117 -19.31 6.85 -17.55
N ILE A 118 -18.86 7.11 -16.32
CA ILE A 118 -19.23 8.32 -15.57
C ILE A 118 -18.71 9.57 -16.26
N VAL A 119 -17.47 9.56 -16.73
CA VAL A 119 -16.89 10.69 -17.48
C VAL A 119 -17.66 10.92 -18.78
N LEU A 120 -17.95 9.86 -19.53
CA LEU A 120 -18.72 9.95 -20.77
C LEU A 120 -20.12 10.50 -20.52
N ALA A 121 -20.82 10.01 -19.49
CA ALA A 121 -22.13 10.52 -19.10
C ALA A 121 -22.07 12.00 -18.70
N GLY A 122 -21.08 12.39 -17.90
CA GLY A 122 -20.87 13.80 -17.53
C GLY A 122 -20.63 14.70 -18.74
N LEU A 123 -19.81 14.26 -19.70
CA LEU A 123 -19.56 15.00 -20.94
C LEU A 123 -20.82 15.13 -21.81
N LEU A 124 -21.62 14.06 -21.93
CA LEU A 124 -22.90 14.10 -22.64
C LEU A 124 -23.90 15.05 -21.95
N MET A 125 -23.96 15.04 -20.62
CA MET A 125 -24.82 15.95 -19.84
C MET A 125 -24.39 17.41 -19.98
N LEU A 126 -23.08 17.69 -20.09
CA LEU A 126 -22.58 19.03 -20.43
C LEU A 126 -23.04 19.46 -21.82
N ALA A 127 -23.00 18.56 -22.81
CA ALA A 127 -23.40 18.85 -24.18
C ALA A 127 -24.90 19.16 -24.34
N LEU A 128 -25.75 18.62 -23.45
CA LEU A 128 -27.20 18.86 -23.46
C LEU A 128 -27.61 20.29 -23.02
N ASN A 129 -26.69 21.06 -22.41
CA ASN A 129 -26.90 22.43 -21.90
C ASN A 129 -28.04 22.57 -20.85
N GLY A 130 -28.05 23.69 -20.10
CA GLY A 130 -29.07 23.95 -19.06
C GLY A 130 -28.75 23.35 -17.67
N THR A 131 -29.76 23.03 -16.86
CA THR A 131 -29.61 22.53 -15.46
C THR A 131 -28.75 21.25 -15.36
N TRP A 132 -28.71 20.45 -16.42
CA TRP A 132 -27.88 19.24 -16.51
C TRP A 132 -26.38 19.53 -16.49
N SER A 133 -25.96 20.73 -16.90
CA SER A 133 -24.54 21.11 -16.88
C SER A 133 -23.99 21.24 -15.45
N VAL A 134 -24.78 21.79 -14.52
CA VAL A 134 -24.43 21.86 -13.09
C VAL A 134 -24.31 20.45 -12.50
N ALA A 135 -25.28 19.58 -12.79
CA ALA A 135 -25.23 18.18 -12.35
C ALA A 135 -24.02 17.43 -12.93
N ALA A 136 -23.65 17.71 -14.18
CA ALA A 136 -22.50 17.11 -14.84
C ALA A 136 -21.18 17.53 -14.18
N VAL A 137 -21.01 18.80 -13.85
CA VAL A 137 -19.82 19.29 -13.14
C VAL A 137 -19.68 18.59 -11.78
N TRP A 138 -20.77 18.46 -11.03
CA TRP A 138 -20.77 17.73 -9.75
C TRP A 138 -20.44 16.26 -9.91
N LEU A 139 -21.00 15.60 -10.94
CA LEU A 139 -20.73 14.20 -11.23
C LEU A 139 -19.25 13.97 -11.57
N LEU A 140 -18.67 14.82 -12.43
CA LEU A 140 -17.26 14.77 -12.82
C LEU A 140 -16.34 15.07 -11.63
N PHE A 141 -16.70 16.03 -10.79
CA PHE A 141 -15.96 16.35 -9.56
C PHE A 141 -15.99 15.18 -8.56
N ALA A 142 -17.17 14.58 -8.34
CA ALA A 142 -17.31 13.41 -7.48
C ALA A 142 -16.45 12.25 -7.98
N TYR A 143 -16.49 11.97 -9.29
CA TYR A 143 -15.62 10.95 -9.90
C TYR A 143 -14.14 11.29 -9.71
N TRP A 144 -13.73 12.53 -9.97
CA TRP A 144 -12.34 12.96 -9.80
C TRP A 144 -11.88 12.74 -8.35
N SER A 145 -12.67 13.17 -7.37
CA SER A 145 -12.39 12.98 -5.94
C SER A 145 -12.25 11.50 -5.56
N ILE A 146 -13.20 10.65 -5.97
CA ILE A 146 -13.15 9.20 -5.74
C ILE A 146 -11.93 8.58 -6.43
N SER A 147 -11.59 9.02 -7.64
CA SER A 147 -10.49 8.47 -8.43
C SER A 147 -9.11 8.77 -7.82
N GLN A 148 -8.95 9.90 -7.12
CA GLN A 148 -7.74 10.21 -6.38
C GLN A 148 -7.56 9.26 -5.20
N ALA A 149 -8.61 9.10 -4.38
CA ALA A 149 -8.61 8.15 -3.26
C ALA A 149 -8.39 6.69 -3.73
N ALA A 150 -8.98 6.32 -4.88
CA ALA A 150 -8.84 5.00 -5.47
C ALA A 150 -7.39 4.66 -5.82
N ARG A 151 -6.65 5.59 -6.42
CA ARG A 151 -5.27 5.36 -6.89
C ARG A 151 -4.31 5.11 -5.74
N GLU A 152 -4.45 5.88 -4.67
CA GLU A 152 -3.62 5.74 -3.47
C GLU A 152 -3.90 4.42 -2.75
N GLY A 153 -5.18 4.10 -2.51
CA GLY A 153 -5.55 2.84 -1.87
C GLY A 153 -5.13 1.62 -2.69
N PHE A 154 -5.41 1.62 -4.01
CA PHE A 154 -5.22 0.46 -4.87
C PHE A 154 -3.74 0.07 -4.96
N THR A 155 -2.88 1.07 -5.11
CA THR A 155 -1.42 0.88 -5.17
C THR A 155 -0.90 0.32 -3.85
N ARG A 156 -1.39 0.82 -2.71
CA ARG A 156 -1.03 0.30 -1.38
C ARG A 156 -1.47 -1.15 -1.20
N THR A 157 -2.71 -1.48 -1.53
CA THR A 157 -3.23 -2.86 -1.43
C THR A 157 -2.43 -3.80 -2.33
N LEU A 158 -2.15 -3.42 -3.59
CA LEU A 158 -1.43 -4.29 -4.51
C LEU A 158 0.01 -4.55 -4.05
N ILE A 159 0.69 -3.54 -3.49
CA ILE A 159 2.04 -3.70 -2.95
C ILE A 159 2.02 -4.56 -1.68
N ARG A 160 1.09 -4.30 -0.74
CA ARG A 160 0.95 -5.09 0.48
C ARG A 160 0.56 -6.54 0.20
N GLU A 161 -0.29 -6.82 -0.79
CA GLU A 161 -0.63 -8.23 -1.11
C GLU A 161 0.44 -8.89 -1.98
N GLY A 162 1.06 -8.15 -2.90
CA GLY A 162 2.16 -8.63 -3.73
C GLY A 162 3.38 -9.03 -2.89
N GLY A 163 3.82 -8.17 -1.97
CA GLY A 163 4.98 -8.47 -1.14
C GLY A 163 4.73 -9.52 -0.04
N ARG A 164 3.49 -9.91 0.23
CA ARG A 164 3.17 -11.02 1.13
C ARG A 164 3.46 -12.39 0.51
N GLN A 165 3.35 -12.49 -0.82
CA GLN A 165 3.55 -13.74 -1.55
C GLN A 165 5.01 -13.95 -1.96
N VAL A 166 5.90 -13.01 -1.64
CA VAL A 166 7.29 -13.01 -2.09
C VAL A 166 8.19 -12.87 -0.86
N THR A 167 9.08 -13.83 -0.69
CA THR A 167 10.13 -13.82 0.34
C THR A 167 11.34 -12.99 -0.09
N ALA A 168 12.21 -12.62 0.85
CA ALA A 168 13.46 -11.93 0.53
C ALA A 168 14.35 -12.72 -0.46
N ASP A 169 14.35 -14.05 -0.36
CA ASP A 169 15.11 -14.93 -1.26
C ASP A 169 14.52 -14.99 -2.68
N GLU A 170 13.21 -15.17 -2.81
CA GLU A 170 12.52 -15.16 -4.12
C GLU A 170 12.59 -13.79 -4.80
N ALA A 171 12.53 -12.73 -3.99
CA ALA A 171 12.80 -11.39 -4.43
C ALA A 171 14.26 -11.20 -4.82
N GLY A 172 15.18 -12.12 -4.53
CA GLY A 172 16.60 -11.92 -4.76
C GLY A 172 17.07 -10.60 -4.15
N LEU A 173 16.66 -10.30 -2.90
CA LEU A 173 17.26 -9.21 -2.14
C LEU A 173 18.73 -9.55 -1.93
N THR A 174 19.57 -9.07 -2.84
CA THR A 174 20.99 -9.39 -2.86
C THR A 174 21.76 -8.61 -1.81
N ALA A 175 22.96 -9.10 -1.52
CA ALA A 175 23.94 -8.42 -0.70
C ALA A 175 24.10 -6.95 -1.12
N SER A 176 23.89 -6.04 -0.17
CA SER A 176 24.28 -4.64 -0.34
C SER A 176 25.79 -4.55 -0.50
N ARG A 177 26.24 -3.50 -1.16
CA ARG A 177 27.67 -3.33 -1.41
C ARG A 177 28.44 -3.29 -0.09
N ARG A 178 29.59 -3.95 -0.07
CA ARG A 178 30.52 -3.95 1.05
C ARG A 178 31.71 -3.06 0.72
N ILE A 179 32.13 -2.24 1.67
CA ILE A 179 33.31 -1.37 1.57
C ILE A 179 34.19 -1.65 2.78
N ALA A 180 35.49 -1.74 2.56
CA ALA A 180 36.44 -1.95 3.64
C ALA A 180 36.55 -0.71 4.55
N ALA A 181 36.57 -0.92 5.86
CA ALA A 181 36.52 0.13 6.87
C ALA A 181 37.71 1.11 6.85
N ASP A 182 38.84 0.69 6.28
CA ASP A 182 40.09 1.45 6.15
C ASP A 182 40.12 2.33 4.90
N ARG A 183 39.14 2.20 3.99
CA ARG A 183 39.05 3.04 2.79
C ARG A 183 38.63 4.46 3.17
N THR A 184 39.23 5.43 2.47
CA THR A 184 38.84 6.84 2.56
C THR A 184 37.49 7.07 1.86
N ILE A 185 36.79 8.14 2.23
CA ILE A 185 35.51 8.50 1.61
C ILE A 185 35.67 8.69 0.09
N ASP A 186 36.77 9.31 -0.36
CA ASP A 186 37.01 9.57 -1.78
C ASP A 186 37.17 8.26 -2.59
N ALA A 187 37.99 7.32 -2.07
CA ALA A 187 38.16 6.01 -2.68
C ALA A 187 36.85 5.19 -2.68
N ALA A 188 36.04 5.34 -1.63
CA ALA A 188 34.73 4.71 -1.57
C ALA A 188 33.75 5.30 -2.59
N LEU A 189 33.79 6.61 -2.86
CA LEU A 189 32.92 7.26 -3.82
C LEU A 189 33.18 6.81 -5.26
N ASP A 190 34.45 6.68 -5.65
CA ASP A 190 34.82 6.15 -6.95
C ASP A 190 34.26 4.74 -7.16
N GLU A 191 34.31 3.90 -6.12
CA GLU A 191 33.70 2.58 -6.16
C GLU A 191 32.18 2.69 -6.25
N ILE A 192 31.52 3.53 -5.44
CA ILE A 192 30.07 3.79 -5.45
C ILE A 192 29.58 4.13 -6.86
N LEU A 193 30.25 5.07 -7.54
CA LEU A 193 29.88 5.57 -8.86
C LEU A 193 30.02 4.54 -9.98
N GLN A 194 30.92 3.56 -9.84
CA GLN A 194 31.18 2.53 -10.87
C GLN A 194 30.14 1.40 -10.88
N SER A 195 29.14 1.42 -10.01
CA SER A 195 28.17 0.33 -9.91
C SER A 195 26.73 0.75 -10.17
N THR A 196 25.91 -0.26 -10.43
CA THR A 196 24.46 -0.13 -10.61
C THR A 196 23.65 -0.45 -9.35
N THR A 197 24.29 -0.87 -8.24
CA THR A 197 23.58 -1.33 -7.03
C THR A 197 23.23 -0.16 -6.12
N SER A 198 21.94 0.14 -6.02
CA SER A 198 21.39 1.15 -5.11
C SER A 198 21.21 0.57 -3.70
N GLY A 199 21.61 1.30 -2.66
CA GLY A 199 21.37 0.92 -1.27
C GLY A 199 22.43 1.45 -0.29
N PRO A 200 22.21 1.27 1.02
CA PRO A 200 23.17 1.66 2.04
C PRO A 200 24.39 0.72 2.00
N LEU A 201 25.55 1.26 2.34
CA LEU A 201 26.84 0.58 2.20
C LEU A 201 27.17 -0.16 3.49
N LEU A 202 27.49 -1.44 3.38
CA LEU A 202 27.95 -2.24 4.50
C LEU A 202 29.44 -2.02 4.70
N VAL A 203 29.83 -1.59 5.89
CA VAL A 203 31.23 -1.38 6.25
C VAL A 203 31.79 -2.67 6.82
N GLN A 204 32.89 -3.16 6.26
CA GLN A 204 33.48 -4.45 6.61
C GLN A 204 34.91 -4.28 7.15
N ARG A 205 35.24 -5.02 8.20
CA ARG A 205 36.61 -5.14 8.73
C ARG A 205 36.89 -6.62 8.95
N ASP A 206 38.02 -7.10 8.43
CA ASP A 206 38.48 -8.49 8.59
C ASP A 206 37.47 -9.58 8.20
N GLY A 207 36.57 -9.27 7.25
CA GLY A 207 35.54 -10.22 6.80
C GLY A 207 34.18 -10.03 7.48
N ASP A 208 34.10 -9.27 8.57
CA ASP A 208 32.86 -9.04 9.31
C ASP A 208 32.27 -7.65 9.06
N VAL A 209 30.95 -7.58 8.99
CA VAL A 209 30.22 -6.33 8.82
C VAL A 209 30.14 -5.63 10.17
N ILE A 210 30.73 -4.44 10.27
CA ILE A 210 30.84 -3.67 11.52
C ILE A 210 29.92 -2.45 11.56
N GLY A 211 29.36 -2.03 10.41
CA GLY A 211 28.52 -0.83 10.36
C GLY A 211 27.85 -0.61 9.01
N LEU A 212 27.07 0.47 8.95
CA LEU A 212 26.37 0.94 7.75
C LEU A 212 26.71 2.41 7.50
N VAL A 213 26.85 2.77 6.23
CA VAL A 213 27.03 4.17 5.81
C VAL A 213 26.04 4.49 4.70
N SER A 214 25.31 5.59 4.87
CA SER A 214 24.43 6.17 3.86
C SER A 214 25.14 7.30 3.10
N LEU A 215 24.70 7.54 1.87
CA LEU A 215 25.20 8.67 1.08
C LEU A 215 24.92 10.02 1.76
N ALA A 216 23.83 10.12 2.53
CA ALA A 216 23.48 11.33 3.26
C ALA A 216 24.46 11.62 4.42
N GLU A 217 25.00 10.60 5.08
CA GLU A 217 26.05 10.75 6.10
C GLU A 217 27.36 11.20 5.47
N ILE A 218 27.76 10.60 4.33
CA ILE A 218 28.95 11.01 3.57
C ILE A 218 28.86 12.49 3.17
N GLN A 219 27.70 12.94 2.67
CA GLN A 219 27.48 14.33 2.25
C GLN A 219 27.57 15.36 3.37
N ARG A 220 27.47 14.95 4.65
CA ARG A 220 27.64 15.85 5.81
C ARG A 220 29.11 16.10 6.16
N ILE A 221 30.02 15.26 5.68
CA ILE A 221 31.46 15.39 5.96
C ILE A 221 32.05 16.47 5.04
N PRO A 222 32.84 17.43 5.57
CA PRO A 222 33.51 18.43 4.74
C PRO A 222 34.38 17.79 3.65
N ARG A 223 34.20 18.23 2.40
CA ARG A 223 34.91 17.64 1.25
C ARG A 223 36.44 17.68 1.38
N ALA A 224 36.98 18.64 2.13
CA ALA A 224 38.41 18.80 2.37
C ALA A 224 39.04 17.69 3.23
N THR A 225 38.24 16.82 3.86
CA THR A 225 38.74 15.72 4.72
C THR A 225 38.47 14.34 4.12
N TRP A 226 37.94 14.25 2.90
CA TRP A 226 37.51 12.98 2.28
C TRP A 226 38.67 12.06 1.90
N ASP A 227 39.88 12.61 1.78
CA ASP A 227 41.14 11.91 1.52
C ASP A 227 41.79 11.33 2.79
N VAL A 228 41.35 11.76 3.97
CA VAL A 228 41.91 11.32 5.27
C VAL A 228 40.90 10.51 6.08
N VAL A 229 39.63 10.94 6.12
CA VAL A 229 38.58 10.29 6.91
C VAL A 229 38.20 8.96 6.26
N THR A 230 38.20 7.90 7.06
CA THR A 230 37.84 6.56 6.61
C THR A 230 36.34 6.29 6.74
N VAL A 231 35.81 5.39 5.90
CA VAL A 231 34.41 4.97 5.96
C VAL A 231 34.08 4.31 7.30
N GLY A 232 35.05 3.64 7.93
CA GLY A 232 34.90 3.04 9.26
C GLY A 232 34.68 4.06 10.38
N GLU A 233 35.22 5.28 10.26
CA GLU A 233 35.05 6.34 11.26
C GLU A 233 33.64 6.95 11.25
N ILE A 234 32.96 6.92 10.11
CA ILE A 234 31.61 7.47 9.94
C ILE A 234 30.52 6.39 9.95
N ALA A 235 30.91 5.13 10.18
CA ALA A 235 29.99 4.00 10.15
C ALA A 235 29.01 4.04 11.34
N SER A 236 27.72 3.97 11.03
CA SER A 236 26.66 3.84 12.02
C SER A 236 26.61 2.41 12.58
N SER A 237 26.35 2.29 13.89
CA SER A 237 26.26 0.99 14.58
C SER A 237 25.10 0.15 14.05
N LEU A 238 25.26 -1.17 14.16
CA LEU A 238 24.27 -2.17 13.74
C LEU A 238 23.33 -2.63 14.86
N ASP A 239 23.57 -2.18 16.11
CA ASP A 239 22.92 -2.75 17.30
C ASP A 239 21.40 -2.54 17.31
N ASP A 240 20.94 -1.36 16.86
CA ASP A 240 19.53 -0.98 16.85
C ASP A 240 18.81 -1.32 15.53
N ILE A 241 19.49 -1.99 14.60
CA ILE A 241 18.95 -2.26 13.26
C ILE A 241 18.30 -3.65 13.25
N PRO A 242 17.01 -3.77 12.87
CA PRO A 242 16.32 -5.04 12.84
C PRO A 242 16.98 -6.01 11.86
N ARG A 243 17.04 -7.29 12.25
CA ARG A 243 17.62 -8.38 11.46
C ARG A 243 16.51 -9.26 10.89
N VAL A 244 16.55 -9.53 9.60
CA VAL A 244 15.54 -10.31 8.87
C VAL A 244 16.17 -11.51 8.17
N GLY A 245 15.45 -12.63 8.16
CA GLY A 245 15.85 -13.83 7.45
C GLY A 245 15.50 -13.78 5.96
N GLN A 246 16.05 -14.70 5.19
CA GLN A 246 15.75 -14.85 3.76
C GLN A 246 14.33 -15.36 3.46
N ASP A 247 13.72 -16.05 4.41
CA ASP A 247 12.36 -16.60 4.39
C ASP A 247 11.29 -15.57 4.81
N THR A 248 11.70 -14.39 5.27
CA THR A 248 10.78 -13.34 5.70
C THR A 248 10.10 -12.70 4.48
N SER A 249 8.78 -12.45 4.56
CA SER A 249 8.04 -11.83 3.46
C SER A 249 8.45 -10.37 3.27
N LEU A 250 8.42 -9.87 2.03
CA LEU A 250 8.78 -8.47 1.74
C LEU A 250 7.93 -7.45 2.51
N VAL A 251 6.70 -7.81 2.87
CA VAL A 251 5.79 -6.92 3.62
C VAL A 251 6.12 -6.89 5.09
N ASP A 252 6.49 -8.03 5.69
CA ASP A 252 6.94 -8.06 7.08
C ASP A 252 8.27 -7.29 7.22
N ILE A 253 9.16 -7.40 6.22
CA ILE A 253 10.38 -6.60 6.16
C ILE A 253 10.04 -5.11 6.01
N LEU A 254 9.06 -4.75 5.17
CA LEU A 254 8.61 -3.36 5.01
C LEU A 254 8.07 -2.78 6.31
N ASP A 255 7.24 -3.53 7.04
CA ASP A 255 6.67 -3.09 8.32
C ASP A 255 7.79 -2.91 9.38
N LEU A 256 8.80 -3.80 9.40
CA LEU A 256 9.98 -3.65 10.26
C LEU A 256 10.81 -2.42 9.90
N VAL A 257 11.02 -2.18 8.60
CA VAL A 257 11.75 -1.03 8.10
C VAL A 257 11.04 0.27 8.45
N ASP A 258 9.73 0.37 8.24
CA ASP A 258 8.93 1.55 8.55
C ASP A 258 8.89 1.85 10.06
N ALA A 259 9.03 0.82 10.91
CA ALA A 259 9.12 0.97 12.37
C ALA A 259 10.55 1.27 12.89
N SER A 260 11.58 1.05 12.07
CA SER A 260 12.98 1.16 12.47
C SER A 260 13.52 2.59 12.43
N THR A 261 14.36 2.94 13.40
CA THR A 261 15.13 4.19 13.39
C THR A 261 16.18 4.12 12.26
N GLY A 262 15.94 4.82 11.17
CA GLY A 262 16.84 4.84 9.99
C GLY A 262 16.24 4.20 8.73
N HIS A 263 15.08 3.54 8.81
CA HIS A 263 14.41 2.93 7.67
C HIS A 263 15.26 1.90 6.91
N VAL A 264 15.97 1.05 7.67
CA VAL A 264 16.84 -0.02 7.15
C VAL A 264 16.64 -1.30 7.96
N ALA A 265 16.70 -2.46 7.31
CA ALA A 265 16.78 -3.77 7.95
C ALA A 265 17.99 -4.56 7.42
N LEU A 266 18.63 -5.35 8.27
CA LEU A 266 19.77 -6.19 7.91
C LEU A 266 19.31 -7.57 7.47
N LEU A 267 19.70 -8.01 6.28
CA LEU A 267 19.44 -9.36 5.80
C LEU A 267 20.51 -10.31 6.35
N VAL A 268 20.07 -11.39 7.01
CA VAL A 268 20.94 -12.37 7.68
C VAL A 268 20.71 -13.77 7.13
N VAL A 269 21.81 -14.47 6.82
CA VAL A 269 21.81 -15.84 6.30
C VAL A 269 22.83 -16.66 7.06
N GLY A 270 22.39 -17.77 7.65
CA GLY A 270 23.29 -18.63 8.45
C GLY A 270 24.02 -17.87 9.56
N GLY A 271 23.37 -16.86 10.16
CA GLY A 271 23.93 -16.02 11.23
C GLY A 271 24.87 -14.90 10.76
N ARG A 272 25.12 -14.75 9.45
CA ARG A 272 25.96 -13.68 8.90
C ARG A 272 25.13 -12.62 8.19
N ILE A 273 25.51 -11.35 8.36
CA ILE A 273 24.90 -10.25 7.62
C ILE A 273 25.33 -10.36 6.15
N VAL A 274 24.34 -10.56 5.27
CA VAL A 274 24.56 -10.63 3.83
C VAL A 274 24.29 -9.30 3.14
N GLY A 275 23.32 -8.52 3.63
CA GLY A 275 22.84 -7.30 2.98
C GLY A 275 22.10 -6.35 3.93
N ALA A 276 21.71 -5.20 3.40
CA ALA A 276 20.87 -4.21 4.07
C ALA A 276 19.77 -3.72 3.12
N VAL A 277 18.53 -3.78 3.58
CA VAL A 277 17.34 -3.56 2.79
C VAL A 277 16.71 -2.24 3.20
N THR A 278 16.36 -1.42 2.22
CA THR A 278 15.64 -0.16 2.44
C THR A 278 14.22 -0.26 1.91
N ARG A 279 13.38 0.67 2.37
CA ARG A 279 12.01 0.85 1.88
C ARG A 279 11.94 0.93 0.35
N GLN A 280 12.83 1.71 -0.27
CA GLN A 280 12.84 1.91 -1.72
C GLN A 280 13.13 0.61 -2.49
N LEU A 281 14.12 -0.17 -2.03
CA LEU A 281 14.48 -1.44 -2.63
C LEU A 281 13.32 -2.44 -2.54
N ILE A 282 12.62 -2.49 -1.41
CA ILE A 282 11.45 -3.37 -1.23
C ILE A 282 10.35 -3.00 -2.22
N TYR A 283 10.02 -1.71 -2.34
CA TYR A 283 9.00 -1.25 -3.30
C TYR A 283 9.35 -1.55 -4.75
N GLU A 284 10.61 -1.34 -5.13
CA GLU A 284 11.12 -1.66 -6.45
C GLU A 284 10.95 -3.15 -6.74
N ARG A 285 11.38 -4.01 -5.80
CA ARG A 285 11.33 -5.44 -5.99
C ARG A 285 9.91 -6.00 -6.02
N ILE A 286 9.01 -5.50 -5.17
CA ILE A 286 7.58 -5.85 -5.25
C ILE A 286 7.00 -5.44 -6.61
N ARG A 287 7.33 -4.26 -7.13
CA ARG A 287 6.84 -3.80 -8.44
C ARG A 287 7.35 -4.66 -9.60
N GLU A 288 8.61 -5.05 -9.58
CA GLU A 288 9.18 -5.94 -10.58
C GLU A 288 8.48 -7.30 -10.56
N HIS A 289 8.30 -7.89 -9.37
CA HIS A 289 7.63 -9.17 -9.21
C HIS A 289 6.15 -9.12 -9.64
N LEU A 290 5.47 -8.01 -9.38
CA LEU A 290 4.11 -7.79 -9.87
C LEU A 290 4.05 -7.64 -11.41
N ARG A 291 5.11 -7.14 -12.06
CA ARG A 291 5.15 -6.97 -13.52
C ARG A 291 5.58 -8.23 -14.26
N ALA A 292 6.34 -9.11 -13.61
CA ALA A 292 6.80 -10.36 -14.21
C ALA A 292 5.62 -11.30 -14.54
N PRO A 293 5.56 -11.89 -15.76
CA PRO A 293 4.63 -12.98 -16.07
C PRO A 293 4.91 -14.17 -15.15
N ARG A 294 3.86 -14.80 -14.61
CA ARG A 294 3.93 -15.91 -13.64
C ARG A 294 4.44 -17.25 -14.20
N ASP A 295 5.13 -17.25 -15.34
CA ASP A 295 5.35 -18.45 -16.15
C ASP A 295 6.52 -19.35 -15.73
N ASP A 296 7.35 -18.99 -14.73
CA ASP A 296 8.60 -19.72 -14.47
C ASP A 296 8.65 -20.57 -13.20
N HIS A 297 7.71 -20.44 -12.26
CA HIS A 297 7.79 -21.17 -10.99
C HIS A 297 7.35 -22.65 -11.07
N MET A 298 6.57 -23.05 -12.09
CA MET A 298 6.23 -24.47 -12.27
C MET A 298 7.32 -25.31 -12.97
N ARG A 299 8.34 -24.69 -13.58
CA ARG A 299 9.42 -25.43 -14.26
C ARG A 299 10.60 -25.78 -13.35
N ARG A 300 10.72 -25.17 -12.16
CA ARG A 300 11.84 -25.44 -11.23
C ARG A 300 11.60 -26.58 -10.24
N ASN A 301 10.35 -26.97 -9.99
CA ASN A 301 10.02 -28.12 -9.12
C ASN A 301 9.86 -29.46 -9.87
N SER A 302 10.26 -29.53 -11.14
CA SER A 302 10.19 -30.75 -11.97
C SER A 302 11.55 -31.21 -12.50
N ARG A 303 12.65 -30.82 -11.85
CA ARG A 303 14.00 -31.35 -12.12
C ARG A 303 14.73 -31.72 -10.85
#